data_AF-A0A9P0KBM0-F1
#
_entry.id   AF-A0A9P0KBM0-F1
#
_cell.length_a   1.000
_cell.length_b   1.000
_cell.length_c   1.000
_cell.angle_alpha   90.00
_cell.angle_beta   90.00
_cell.angle_gamma   90.00
#
_symmetry.space_group_name_H-M   'P 1'
#
loop_
_entity.id
_entity.type
_entity.pdbx_description
1 polymer ?
#
loop_
_entity_poly.entity_id
_entity_poly.type
_entity_poly.pdbx_seq_one_letter_code
_entity_poly.pdbx_strand_id
1 'polypeptide(L)' 'MSVEEIDIDFLISLVQERPIIWDKGHEHYNDKFRKANEWVSVCKHLYADYEEFDDTKKNKIGELSTCYSYKLIRIKY' A
#
# COMPACT_ATOMS: atom_id res chain seq x y z
N MET A 1 10.30 19.98 13.24
CA MET A 1 10.71 18.59 12.97
C MET A 1 9.43 17.85 12.61
N SER A 2 9.05 17.94 11.34
CA SER A 2 7.72 17.59 10.87
C SER A 2 7.73 16.11 10.53
N VAL A 3 6.81 15.36 11.15
CA VAL A 3 6.42 14.01 10.73
C VAL A 3 6.40 13.94 9.22
N GLU A 4 7.21 13.06 8.63
CA GLU A 4 7.27 12.78 7.20
C GLU A 4 5.84 12.72 6.64
N GLU A 5 5.45 13.75 5.88
CA GLU A 5 4.16 13.78 5.20
C GLU A 5 4.19 12.64 4.18
N ILE A 6 3.58 11.52 4.56
CA ILE A 6 3.34 10.42 3.65
C ILE A 6 2.66 11.01 2.43
N ASP A 7 3.28 10.91 1.26
CA ASP A 7 2.68 11.44 0.04
C ASP A 7 1.51 10.52 -0.37
N ILE A 8 0.34 10.83 0.18
CA ILE A 8 -0.87 10.02 0.02
C ILE A 8 -1.25 9.95 -1.46
N ASP A 9 -1.00 10.99 -2.23
CA ASP A 9 -1.31 11.06 -3.66
C ASP A 9 -0.40 10.11 -4.47
N PHE A 10 0.89 10.10 -4.15
CA PHE A 10 1.83 9.14 -4.72
C PHE A 10 1.51 7.69 -4.31
N LEU A 11 1.14 7.47 -3.04
CA LEU A 11 0.68 6.17 -2.55
C LEU A 11 -0.56 5.69 -3.32
N ILE A 12 -1.55 6.55 -3.52
CA ILE A 12 -2.77 6.22 -4.28
C ILE A 12 -2.42 5.87 -5.71
N SER A 13 -1.53 6.62 -6.36
CA SER A 13 -1.06 6.35 -7.73
C SER A 13 -0.42 4.97 -7.83
N LEU A 14 0.54 4.66 -6.94
CA LEU A 14 1.22 3.36 -6.91
C LEU A 14 0.27 2.19 -6.67
N VAL A 15 -0.76 2.38 -5.85
CA VAL A 15 -1.75 1.33 -5.59
C VAL A 15 -2.70 1.19 -6.79
N GLN A 16 -3.12 2.28 -7.43
CA GLN A 16 -3.96 2.24 -8.63
C GLN A 16 -3.31 1.46 -9.77
N GLU A 17 -1.99 1.62 -9.96
CA GLU A 17 -1.21 0.86 -10.93
C GLU A 17 -1.17 -0.66 -10.67
N ARG A 18 -1.48 -1.10 -9.44
CA ARG A 18 -1.40 -2.50 -9.00
C ARG A 18 -2.80 -3.07 -8.72
N PRO A 19 -3.50 -3.62 -9.72
CA PRO A 19 -4.84 -4.16 -9.54
C PRO A 19 -4.89 -5.33 -8.54
N ILE A 20 -3.80 -6.06 -8.34
CA ILE A 20 -3.71 -7.13 -7.32
C ILE A 20 -4.11 -6.62 -5.91
N ILE A 21 -3.86 -5.34 -5.61
CA ILE A 21 -4.12 -4.76 -4.30
C ILE A 21 -5.62 -4.41 -4.10
N TRP A 22 -6.24 -3.77 -5.08
CA TRP A 22 -7.59 -3.18 -4.93
C TRP A 22 -8.67 -3.84 -5.82
N ASP A 23 -8.27 -4.48 -6.92
CA ASP A 23 -9.19 -5.03 -7.90
C ASP A 23 -9.67 -6.42 -7.48
N LYS A 24 -10.94 -6.50 -7.05
CA LYS A 24 -11.57 -7.78 -6.64
C LYS A 24 -11.76 -8.76 -7.78
N GLY A 25 -11.72 -8.30 -9.04
CA GLY A 25 -11.83 -9.13 -10.23
C GLY A 25 -10.52 -9.79 -10.62
N HIS A 26 -9.40 -9.33 -10.05
CA HIS A 26 -8.08 -9.86 -10.34
C HIS A 26 -7.93 -11.28 -9.78
N GLU A 27 -7.42 -12.20 -10.59
CA GLU A 27 -7.24 -13.62 -10.23
C GLU A 27 -6.45 -13.82 -8.93
N HIS A 28 -5.47 -12.95 -8.69
CA HIS A 28 -4.60 -12.97 -7.52
C HIS A 28 -5.06 -12.08 -6.35
N TYR A 29 -6.26 -11.48 -6.41
CA TYR A 29 -6.73 -10.61 -5.33
C TYR A 29 -6.93 -11.35 -4.00
N ASN A 30 -7.32 -12.64 -4.05
CA ASN A 30 -7.44 -13.49 -2.87
C ASN A 30 -6.09 -14.00 -2.36
N ASP A 31 -5.01 -13.81 -3.12
CA ASP A 31 -3.68 -14.23 -2.73
C ASP A 31 -3.05 -13.21 -1.79
N LYS A 32 -3.07 -13.53 -0.51
CA LYS A 32 -2.53 -12.69 0.56
C LYS A 32 -1.02 -12.52 0.45
N PHE A 33 -0.30 -13.52 -0.05
CA PHE A 33 1.16 -13.47 -0.18
C PHE A 33 1.55 -12.51 -1.30
N ARG A 34 0.90 -12.61 -2.47
CA ARG A 34 1.15 -11.69 -3.58
C ARG A 34 0.77 -10.27 -3.23
N LYS A 35 -0.37 -10.07 -2.57
CA LYS A 35 -0.76 -8.75 -2.06
C LYS A 35 0.29 -8.16 -1.12
N ALA A 36 0.76 -8.94 -0.16
CA ALA A 36 1.79 -8.48 0.76
C ALA A 36 3.08 -8.09 0.01
N ASN A 37 3.51 -8.88 -0.98
CA ASN A 37 4.67 -8.59 -1.79
C ASN A 37 4.53 -7.29 -2.61
N GLU A 38 3.36 -7.08 -3.22
CA GLU A 38 3.07 -5.85 -3.96
C GLU A 38 3.03 -4.64 -3.04
N TRP A 39 2.46 -4.77 -1.84
CA TRP A 39 2.48 -3.72 -0.82
C TRP A 39 3.89 -3.39 -0.37
N VAL A 40 4.74 -4.39 -0.12
CA VAL A 40 6.15 -4.16 0.20
C VAL A 40 6.83 -3.37 -0.92
N SER A 41 6.57 -3.72 -2.18
CA SER A 41 7.08 -2.95 -3.32
C SER A 41 6.58 -1.51 -3.34
N VAL A 42 5.28 -1.27 -3.12
CA VAL A 42 4.71 0.08 -3.01
C VAL A 42 5.41 0.88 -1.91
N CYS A 43 5.63 0.26 -0.74
CA CYS A 43 6.28 0.94 0.38
C CYS A 43 7.75 1.24 0.12
N LYS A 44 8.48 0.35 -0.56
CA LYS A 44 9.85 0.60 -1.03
C LYS A 44 9.94 1.72 -2.07
N HIS A 45 8.90 1.91 -2.89
CA HIS A 45 8.84 3.02 -3.84
C HIS A 45 8.45 4.33 -3.16
N LEU A 46 7.54 4.26 -2.19
CA LEU A 46 7.08 5.42 -1.42
C LEU A 46 8.16 5.95 -0.47
N TYR A 47 8.99 5.08 0.08
CA TYR A 47 10.09 5.44 0.96
C TYR A 47 11.39 4.79 0.50
N ALA A 48 12.33 5.61 0.04
CA ALA A 48 13.69 5.15 -0.24
C ALA A 48 14.35 4.51 1.01
N ASP A 49 13.99 5.02 2.20
CA ASP A 49 14.43 4.53 3.52
C ASP A 49 13.53 3.43 4.11
N TYR A 50 12.69 2.78 3.30
CA TYR A 50 11.80 1.73 3.81
C TYR A 50 12.56 0.59 4.51
N GLU A 51 13.79 0.30 4.09
CA GLU A 51 14.62 -0.72 4.73
C GLU A 51 15.14 -0.27 6.11
N GLU A 52 15.43 1.03 6.27
CA GLU A 52 15.84 1.65 7.54
C GLU A 52 14.68 1.88 8.51
N PHE A 53 13.43 1.77 8.05
CA PHE A 53 12.28 1.94 8.93
C PHE A 53 12.19 0.87 10.01
N ASP A 54 11.93 1.37 11.22
CA ASP A 54 11.58 0.56 12.38
C ASP A 54 10.32 -0.27 12.14
N ASP A 55 10.27 -1.44 12.76
CA ASP A 55 9.15 -2.37 12.67
C ASP A 55 7.82 -1.70 13.00
N THR A 56 7.84 -0.70 13.90
CA THR A 56 6.66 0.11 14.27
C THR A 56 6.10 0.90 13.08
N LYS A 57 6.95 1.54 12.27
CA LYS A 57 6.53 2.28 11.06
C LYS A 57 6.02 1.29 10.00
N LYS A 58 6.71 0.16 9.81
CA LYS A 58 6.31 -0.90 8.88
C LYS A 58 4.92 -1.47 9.24
N ASN A 59 4.66 -1.70 10.53
CA ASN A 59 3.37 -2.18 11.02
C ASN A 59 2.24 -1.17 10.74
N LYS A 60 2.52 0.12 10.98
CA LYS A 60 1.56 1.22 10.73
C LYS A 60 1.22 1.35 9.24
N ILE A 61 2.20 1.18 8.35
CA ILE A 61 1.97 1.18 6.90
C ILE A 61 1.17 -0.08 6.49
N GLY A 62 1.44 -1.23 7.10
CA GLY A 62 0.63 -2.44 6.94
C GLY A 62 -0.84 -2.25 7.37
N GLU A 63 -1.09 -1.53 8.46
CA GLU A 63 -2.45 -1.19 8.89
C GLU A 63 -3.16 -0.24 7.92
N LEU A 64 -2.45 0.80 7.46
CA LEU A 64 -2.93 1.70 6.41
C LEU A 64 -3.27 0.94 5.12
N SER A 65 -2.46 -0.05 4.74
CA SER A 65 -2.68 -0.89 3.56
C SER A 65 -4.05 -1.60 3.59
N THR A 66 -4.46 -2.03 4.79
CA THR A 66 -5.76 -2.63 5.04
C THR A 66 -6.87 -1.58 4.92
N CYS A 67 -6.65 -0.37 5.43
CA CYS A 67 -7.64 0.72 5.38
C CYS A 67 -7.84 1.29 3.96
N TYR A 68 -6.75 1.47 3.19
CA TYR A 68 -6.79 2.02 1.84
C TYR A 68 -7.31 1.03 0.80
N SER A 69 -7.10 -0.27 0.98
CA SER A 69 -7.72 -1.27 0.09
C SER A 69 -9.25 -1.16 0.13
N TYR A 70 -9.88 -1.01 1.30
CA TYR A 70 -11.33 -0.76 1.39
C TYR A 70 -11.76 0.61 0.83
N LYS A 71 -10.90 1.64 0.93
CA LYS A 71 -11.21 3.00 0.46
C LYS A 71 -11.14 3.12 -1.07
N LEU A 72 -10.17 2.46 -1.71
CA LEU A 72 -10.00 2.45 -3.17
C LEU A 72 -11.08 1.62 -3.89
N ILE A 73 -11.51 0.49 -3.29
CA ILE A 73 -12.67 -0.28 -3.76
C ILE A 73 -13.92 0.62 -3.85
N ARG A 74 -14.01 1.63 -2.98
CA ARG A 74 -15.16 2.53 -2.86
C ARG A 74 -15.04 3.81 -3.70
N ILE A 75 -13.87 4.11 -4.28
CA ILE A 75 -13.69 5.26 -5.20
C ILE A 75 -14.07 4.86 -6.65
N LYS A 76 -14.05 3.56 -6.97
CA LYS A 76 -14.39 3.05 -8.31
C LYS A 76 -15.87 2.66 -8.51
N TYR A 77 -16.73 2.79 -7.50
CA TYR A 77 -18.16 2.49 -7.57
C TYR A 77 -19.00 3.59 -6.92
#